data_AF-A0A508TEJ4-F1
#
_entry.id   AF-A0A508TEJ4-F1
#
_cell.length_a   1.000
_cell.length_b   1.000
_cell.length_c   1.000
_cell.angle_alpha   90.00
_cell.angle_beta   90.00
_cell.angle_gamma   90.00
#
_symmetry.space_group_name_H-M   'P 1'
#
loop_
_entity.id
_entity.type
_entity.pdbx_description
1 polymer ?
#
loop_
_entity_poly.entity_id
_entity_poly.type
_entity_poly.pdbx_seq_one_letter_code
_entity_poly.pdbx_strand_id
1 'polypeptide(L)'
;MIISLRKLLLLLAATLAFASALLWNGKADVGQGLVSTSEARVGRPLTPMSYAGVARRTTRRAVVYGGAAAAGAAAAGAYAASPGCVQVTNAYGQVVTKC
;
A
#
# COMPACT_ATOMS: atom_id res chain seq x y z
N MET A 1 -54.31 -8.29 25.34
CA MET A 1 -53.72 -7.05 24.77
C MET A 1 -54.44 -6.77 23.46
N ILE A 2 -55.41 -5.85 23.44
CA ILE A 2 -56.26 -5.62 22.25
C ILE A 2 -55.49 -4.68 21.33
N ILE A 3 -54.97 -5.19 20.22
CA ILE A 3 -54.26 -4.37 19.23
C ILE A 3 -55.32 -3.52 18.52
N SER A 4 -55.23 -2.19 18.66
CA SER A 4 -56.11 -1.24 17.97
C SER A 4 -55.99 -1.39 16.45
N LEU A 5 -57.11 -1.27 15.74
CA LEU A 5 -57.17 -1.35 14.27
C LEU A 5 -56.14 -0.43 13.58
N ARG A 6 -55.88 0.76 14.15
CA ARG A 6 -54.87 1.69 13.62
C ARG A 6 -53.45 1.13 13.76
N LYS A 7 -53.14 0.47 14.88
CA LYS A 7 -51.83 -0.17 15.10
C LYS A 7 -51.66 -1.40 14.19
N LEU A 8 -52.73 -2.17 13.97
CA LEU A 8 -52.72 -3.29 13.03
C LEU A 8 -52.40 -2.81 11.60
N LEU A 9 -53.07 -1.73 11.14
CA LEU A 9 -52.85 -1.16 9.81
C LEU A 9 -51.43 -0.63 9.64
N LEU A 10 -50.86 0.05 10.64
CA LEU A 10 -49.49 0.54 10.59
C LEU A 10 -48.46 -0.59 10.52
N LEU A 11 -48.67 -1.66 11.30
CA LEU A 11 -47.79 -2.82 11.27
C LEU A 11 -47.85 -3.55 9.92
N LEU A 12 -49.03 -3.71 9.33
CA LEU A 12 -49.21 -4.29 7.99
C LEU A 12 -48.56 -3.45 6.90
N ALA A 13 -48.73 -2.12 6.95
CA ALA A 13 -48.10 -1.23 5.98
C ALA A 13 -46.57 -1.29 6.06
N ALA A 14 -46.02 -1.35 7.28
CA ALA A 14 -44.58 -1.44 7.50
C ALA A 14 -44.00 -2.77 7.00
N THR A 15 -44.67 -3.90 7.27
CA THR A 15 -44.20 -5.21 6.80
C THR A 15 -44.28 -5.34 5.29
N LEU A 16 -45.34 -4.81 4.66
CA LEU A 16 -45.48 -4.79 3.21
C LEU A 16 -44.44 -3.90 2.52
N ALA A 17 -44.17 -2.71 3.06
CA ALA A 17 -43.14 -1.82 2.52
C ALA A 17 -41.73 -2.40 2.67
N PHE A 18 -41.46 -3.10 3.77
CA PHE A 18 -40.17 -3.78 3.97
C PHE A 18 -40.00 -4.97 3.04
N ALA A 19 -41.05 -5.79 2.89
CA ALA A 19 -41.04 -6.93 1.98
C ALA A 19 -40.88 -6.50 0.52
N SER A 20 -41.55 -5.42 0.10
CA SER A 20 -41.42 -4.88 -1.26
C SER A 20 -40.02 -4.30 -1.52
N ALA A 21 -39.41 -3.65 -0.53
CA ALA A 21 -38.03 -3.17 -0.62
C ALA A 21 -37.02 -4.32 -0.75
N LEU A 22 -37.23 -5.44 -0.04
CA LEU A 22 -36.38 -6.64 -0.15
C LEU A 22 -36.54 -7.36 -1.49
N LEU A 23 -37.75 -7.38 -2.05
CA LEU A 23 -38.02 -7.99 -3.37
C LEU A 23 -37.63 -7.10 -4.54
N TRP A 24 -37.29 -5.83 -4.28
CA TRP A 24 -36.89 -4.89 -5.32
C TRP A 24 -35.56 -5.31 -5.96
N ASN A 25 -35.64 -5.79 -7.20
CA ASN A 25 -34.49 -6.20 -8.03
C ASN A 25 -34.17 -5.18 -9.14
N GLY A 26 -34.80 -4.01 -9.08
CA GLY A 26 -34.49 -2.92 -10.01
C GLY A 26 -33.06 -2.46 -9.78
N LYS A 27 -32.29 -2.27 -10.85
CA LYS A 27 -31.00 -1.59 -10.74
C LYS A 27 -31.29 -0.18 -10.24
N ALA A 28 -30.90 0.12 -9.01
CA ALA A 28 -30.75 1.51 -8.61
C ALA A 28 -29.70 2.06 -9.55
N ASP A 29 -30.11 2.89 -10.50
CA ASP A 29 -29.18 3.62 -11.35
C ASP A 29 -28.45 4.61 -10.43
N VAL A 30 -27.34 4.15 -9.86
CA VAL A 30 -26.45 4.95 -9.01
C VAL A 30 -25.64 5.94 -9.86
N GLY A 31 -25.95 6.08 -11.15
CA GLY A 31 -25.33 7.08 -12.04
C GLY A 31 -25.48 8.52 -11.54
N GLN A 32 -26.40 8.75 -10.58
CA GLN A 32 -26.63 10.04 -9.92
C GLN A 32 -26.45 9.93 -8.38
N GLY A 33 -25.52 9.12 -7.90
CA GLY A 33 -25.28 8.91 -6.46
C GLY A 33 -24.32 9.94 -5.84
N LEU A 34 -24.64 10.41 -4.62
CA LEU A 34 -23.78 11.24 -3.75
C LEU A 34 -22.48 10.56 -3.27
N VAL A 35 -22.21 9.34 -3.74
CA VAL A 35 -21.06 8.52 -3.35
C VAL A 35 -20.19 8.27 -4.56
N SER A 36 -18.98 8.79 -4.52
CA SER A 36 -17.98 8.59 -5.58
C SER A 36 -17.60 7.12 -5.72
N THR A 37 -17.50 6.65 -6.96
CA THR A 37 -17.06 5.29 -7.28
C THR A 37 -15.64 5.05 -6.77
N SER A 38 -15.49 4.17 -5.77
CA SER A 38 -14.20 3.81 -5.19
C SER A 38 -13.53 2.68 -6.00
N GLU A 39 -13.07 2.98 -7.21
CA GLU A 39 -12.25 2.03 -7.96
C GLU A 39 -10.85 1.90 -7.35
N ALA A 40 -10.45 0.66 -7.02
CA ALA A 40 -9.10 0.34 -6.61
C ALA A 40 -8.15 0.46 -7.82
N ARG A 41 -7.44 1.58 -7.92
CA ARG A 41 -6.44 1.80 -8.99
C ARG A 41 -5.23 0.89 -8.79
N VAL A 42 -5.14 -0.18 -9.57
CA VAL A 42 -3.96 -1.06 -9.60
C VAL A 42 -2.76 -0.32 -10.20
N GLY A 43 -1.59 -0.45 -9.57
CA GLY A 43 -0.35 0.16 -10.07
C GLY A 43 0.07 1.46 -9.37
N ARG A 44 -0.70 1.94 -8.39
CA ARG A 44 -0.18 2.95 -7.44
C ARG A 44 0.79 2.25 -6.47
N PRO A 45 1.73 2.99 -5.87
CA PRO A 45 2.74 2.40 -4.96
C PRO A 45 2.14 1.57 -3.81
N LEU A 46 0.93 1.93 -3.35
CA LEU A 46 0.22 1.27 -2.24
C LEU A 46 -0.79 0.21 -2.69
N THR A 47 -0.99 -0.01 -4.00
CA THR A 47 -1.94 -1.00 -4.56
C THR A 47 -1.24 -1.90 -5.58
N PRO A 48 -0.28 -2.73 -5.12
CA PRO A 48 0.44 -3.64 -5.99
C PRO A 48 -0.50 -4.71 -6.52
N MET A 49 -0.33 -5.05 -7.80
CA MET A 49 -1.03 -6.19 -8.40
C MET A 49 -0.54 -7.54 -7.85
N SER A 50 0.70 -7.61 -7.33
CA SER A 50 1.31 -8.85 -6.83
C SER A 50 2.22 -8.63 -5.62
N TYR A 51 1.86 -9.26 -4.49
CA TYR A 51 2.64 -9.23 -3.25
C TYR A 51 3.97 -10.00 -3.36
N ALA A 52 3.95 -11.16 -4.03
CA ALA A 52 5.17 -11.95 -4.26
C ALA A 52 6.22 -11.19 -5.08
N GLY A 53 5.76 -10.41 -6.06
CA GLY A 53 6.62 -9.52 -6.84
C GLY A 53 7.26 -8.41 -6.00
N VAL A 54 6.51 -7.82 -5.06
CA VAL A 54 7.03 -6.82 -4.12
C VAL A 54 8.11 -7.44 -3.25
N ALA A 55 7.86 -8.60 -2.64
CA ALA A 55 8.82 -9.28 -1.78
C ALA A 55 10.14 -9.60 -2.50
N ARG A 56 10.10 -10.05 -3.75
CA ARG A 56 11.32 -10.31 -4.55
C ARG A 56 12.08 -9.02 -4.92
N ARG A 57 11.37 -7.91 -5.19
CA ARG A 57 12.01 -6.63 -5.49
C ARG A 57 12.61 -5.99 -4.24
N THR A 58 11.95 -6.07 -3.09
CA THR A 58 12.49 -5.55 -1.83
C THR A 58 13.74 -6.31 -1.41
N THR A 59 13.75 -7.65 -1.50
CA THR A 59 14.95 -8.43 -1.19
C THR A 59 16.10 -8.11 -2.14
N ARG A 60 15.87 -8.02 -3.45
CA ARG A 60 16.92 -7.58 -4.39
C ARG A 60 17.47 -6.19 -4.04
N ARG A 61 16.60 -5.22 -3.76
CA ARG A 61 17.04 -3.87 -3.37
C ARG A 61 17.84 -3.90 -2.07
N ALA A 62 17.36 -4.62 -1.05
CA ALA A 62 18.06 -4.77 0.22
C ALA A 62 19.45 -5.41 0.03
N VAL A 63 19.57 -6.42 -0.82
CA VAL A 63 20.86 -7.07 -1.12
C VAL A 63 21.78 -6.12 -1.89
N VAL A 64 21.30 -5.44 -2.92
CA VAL A 64 22.12 -4.53 -3.74
C VAL A 64 22.58 -3.32 -2.93
N TYR A 65 21.66 -2.62 -2.25
CA TYR A 65 21.99 -1.43 -1.48
C TYR A 65 22.66 -1.78 -0.13
N GLY A 66 22.23 -2.86 0.52
CA GLY A 66 22.86 -3.34 1.76
C GLY A 66 24.26 -3.89 1.53
N GLY A 67 24.48 -4.60 0.41
CA GLY A 67 25.81 -5.05 0.01
C GLY A 67 26.75 -3.87 -0.30
N ALA A 68 26.25 -2.84 -0.99
CA ALA A 68 27.00 -1.61 -1.22
C ALA A 68 27.33 -0.86 0.08
N ALA A 69 26.41 -0.80 1.03
CA ALA A 69 26.64 -0.20 2.35
C ALA A 69 27.69 -0.98 3.16
N ALA A 70 27.62 -2.32 3.17
CA ALA A 70 28.60 -3.16 3.84
C ALA A 70 30.00 -3.04 3.20
N ALA A 71 30.09 -3.00 1.87
CA ALA A 71 31.35 -2.77 1.16
C ALA A 71 31.92 -1.38 1.46
N GLY A 72 31.09 -0.34 1.49
CA GLY A 72 31.50 1.02 1.88
C GLY A 72 32.00 1.10 3.32
N ALA A 73 31.33 0.41 4.25
CA ALA A 73 31.76 0.34 5.65
C ALA A 73 33.08 -0.43 5.82
N ALA A 74 33.27 -1.54 5.09
CA ALA A 74 34.52 -2.30 5.11
C ALA A 74 35.69 -1.47 4.58
N ALA A 75 35.48 -0.73 3.49
CA ALA A 75 36.48 0.20 2.97
C ALA A 75 36.82 1.28 4.01
N ALA A 76 35.81 1.93 4.59
CA ALA A 76 36.00 2.95 5.64
C ALA A 76 36.79 2.42 6.85
N GLY A 77 36.47 1.20 7.31
CA GLY A 77 37.18 0.55 8.42
C GLY A 77 38.65 0.24 8.12
N ALA A 78 38.97 -0.16 6.88
CA ALA A 78 40.35 -0.38 6.45
C ALA A 78 41.19 0.93 6.48
N TYR A 79 40.58 2.07 6.19
CA TYR A 79 41.25 3.37 6.24
C TYR A 79 41.44 3.87 7.68
N ALA A 80 40.46 3.65 8.56
CA ALA A 80 40.57 4.01 9.98
C ALA A 80 41.66 3.19 10.72
N ALA A 81 41.95 1.98 10.25
CA ALA A 81 42.97 1.10 10.83
C ALA A 81 44.42 1.45 10.44
N SER A 82 44.64 2.40 9.50
CA SER A 82 45.97 2.81 9.06
C SER A 82 46.24 4.28 9.40
N PRO A 83 46.86 4.57 10.56
CA PRO A 83 47.08 5.94 11.03
C PRO A 83 47.99 6.71 10.06
N GLY A 84 47.53 7.85 9.55
CA GLY A 84 48.26 8.69 8.60
C GLY A 84 47.91 8.45 7.12
N CYS A 85 47.08 7.45 6.81
CA CYS A 85 46.64 7.18 5.45
C CYS A 85 45.25 7.79 5.18
N VAL A 86 45.09 8.44 4.02
CA VAL A 86 43.81 9.01 3.54
C VAL A 86 43.44 8.45 2.17
N GLN A 87 42.13 8.34 1.90
CA GLN A 87 41.65 8.06 0.55
C GLN A 87 41.56 9.33 -0.26
N VAL A 88 42.20 9.33 -1.43
CA VAL A 88 42.16 10.44 -2.39
C VAL A 88 41.79 9.91 -3.76
N THR A 89 40.88 10.61 -4.43
CA THR A 89 40.50 10.30 -5.81
C THR A 89 41.53 10.91 -6.75
N ASN A 90 42.15 10.10 -7.62
CA ASN A 90 43.08 10.61 -8.61
C ASN A 90 42.34 11.28 -9.78
N ALA A 91 43.09 11.94 -10.69
CA ALA A 91 42.54 12.61 -11.86
C ALA A 91 41.78 11.66 -12.82
N TYR A 92 42.00 10.35 -12.71
CA TYR A 92 41.35 9.30 -13.50
C TYR A 92 40.12 8.71 -12.78
N GLY A 93 39.69 9.25 -11.64
CA GLY A 93 38.51 8.81 -10.89
C GLY A 93 38.72 7.56 -10.03
N GLN A 94 39.96 7.09 -9.86
CA GLN A 94 40.28 5.93 -9.03
C GLN A 94 40.52 6.38 -7.59
N VAL A 95 39.97 5.61 -6.65
CA VAL A 95 40.13 5.79 -5.20
C VAL A 95 41.44 5.11 -4.78
N VAL A 96 42.45 5.90 -4.42
CA VAL A 96 43.78 5.41 -4.04
C VAL A 96 44.14 5.80 -2.61
N THR A 97 44.71 4.86 -1.87
CA THR A 97 45.20 5.08 -0.51
C THR A 97 46.53 5.83 -0.55
N LYS A 98 46.62 6.98 0.11
CA LYS A 98 47.89 7.70 0.30
C LYS A 98 48.24 7.78 1.77
N CYS A 99 49.40 7.23 2.08
CA CYS A 99 50.21 7.44 3.27
C CYS A 99 51.54 8.05 2.75
#